data_AF-A0A3D3AB70-F1
#
_entry.id   AF-A0A3D3AB70-F1
#
_cell.length_a   1.000
_cell.length_b   1.000
_cell.length_c   1.000
_cell.angle_alpha   90.00
_cell.angle_beta   90.00
_cell.angle_gamma   90.00
#
_symmetry.space_group_name_H-M   'P 1'
#
loop_
_entity.id
_entity.type
_entity.pdbx_description
1 polymer ?
#
loop_
_entity_poly.entity_id
_entity_poly.type
_entity_poly.pdbx_seq_one_letter_code
_entity_poly.pdbx_strand_id
1 'polypeptide(L)'
;FKDAQDMLDQMIGEKWLTAKAVIGFWPCARDGDDIVVFDDETRSSERTRLHTLRQQMQKREGRPNMALADFIAEGADYIGGFAVTTGHGEDDVAKRFEAAGDDYSSIMSKALADRLAEAFAERMHQRVRTEFWGYASDEALDNDALIGEQYKGIRPAPGYPAQPDHTEKAALFDLLGAEKGAGIALTESFAMWPGAAVSGPVFLPPQKPCCLD
;
A
#
# COMPACT_ATOMS: atom_id res chain seq x y z
N PHE A 1 19.51 4.40 -17.67
CA PHE A 1 18.53 3.36 -18.09
C PHE A 1 19.23 2.02 -18.32
N LYS A 2 20.19 1.92 -19.26
CA LYS A 2 20.93 0.68 -19.51
C LYS A 2 21.56 0.07 -18.24
N ASP A 3 22.33 0.86 -17.48
CA ASP A 3 22.98 0.37 -16.26
C ASP A 3 21.98 -0.17 -15.21
N ALA A 4 20.81 0.45 -15.13
CA ALA A 4 19.74 0.01 -14.24
C ALA A 4 19.15 -1.35 -14.68
N GLN A 5 19.02 -1.57 -16.00
CA GLN A 5 18.58 -2.86 -16.55
C GLN A 5 19.65 -3.94 -16.32
N ASP A 6 20.92 -3.64 -16.62
CA ASP A 6 22.03 -4.58 -16.42
C ASP A 6 22.15 -4.99 -14.93
N MET A 7 22.03 -4.03 -14.01
CA MET A 7 22.04 -4.31 -12.56
C MET A 7 20.79 -5.04 -12.10
N LEU A 8 19.61 -4.74 -12.65
CA LEU A 8 18.38 -5.46 -12.33
C LEU A 8 18.47 -6.94 -12.73
N ASP A 9 19.01 -7.23 -13.91
CA ASP A 9 19.24 -8.62 -14.34
C ASP A 9 20.20 -9.35 -13.39
N GLN A 10 21.26 -8.67 -12.95
CA GLN A 10 22.20 -9.22 -11.97
C GLN A 10 21.54 -9.45 -10.60
N MET A 11 20.76 -8.46 -10.10
CA MET A 11 19.99 -8.56 -8.86
C MET A 11 19.10 -9.79 -8.83
N ILE A 12 18.40 -10.05 -9.94
CA ILE A 12 17.50 -11.20 -10.08
C ILE A 12 18.29 -12.50 -10.18
N GLY A 13 19.31 -12.54 -11.06
CA GLY A 13 20.12 -13.73 -11.31
C GLY A 13 20.88 -14.21 -10.07
N GLU A 14 21.38 -13.27 -9.27
CA GLU A 14 22.13 -13.55 -8.04
C GLU A 14 21.25 -13.50 -6.77
N LYS A 15 19.95 -13.23 -6.90
CA LYS A 15 18.99 -13.19 -5.79
C LYS A 15 19.40 -12.25 -4.66
N TRP A 16 19.81 -11.03 -5.02
CA TRP A 16 20.21 -9.99 -4.06
C TRP A 16 19.09 -9.60 -3.11
N LEU A 17 17.85 -9.66 -3.60
CA LEU A 17 16.65 -9.17 -2.90
C LEU A 17 15.60 -10.29 -2.77
N THR A 18 14.84 -10.26 -1.68
CA THR A 18 13.66 -11.12 -1.49
C THR A 18 12.39 -10.28 -1.38
N ALA A 19 11.44 -10.53 -2.28
CA ALA A 19 10.12 -9.91 -2.22
C ALA A 19 9.19 -10.66 -1.26
N LYS A 20 8.53 -9.93 -0.35
CA LYS A 20 7.51 -10.47 0.56
C LYS A 20 6.31 -9.55 0.65
N ALA A 21 5.14 -10.15 0.84
CA ALA A 21 3.87 -9.44 0.95
C ALA A 21 2.96 -10.11 1.98
N VAL A 22 2.14 -9.28 2.62
CA VAL A 22 0.96 -9.73 3.35
C VAL A 22 -0.24 -8.90 2.90
N ILE A 23 -1.40 -9.55 2.78
CA ILE A 23 -2.68 -8.91 2.49
C ILE A 23 -3.73 -9.46 3.47
N GLY A 24 -4.77 -8.68 3.73
CA GLY A 24 -5.90 -9.12 4.52
C GLY A 24 -7.17 -8.35 4.14
N PHE A 25 -8.32 -8.93 4.50
CA PHE A 25 -9.65 -8.39 4.24
C PHE A 25 -10.50 -8.59 5.49
N TRP A 26 -11.24 -7.56 5.88
CA TRP A 26 -12.02 -7.56 7.11
C TRP A 26 -13.37 -6.89 6.91
N PRO A 27 -14.43 -7.37 7.59
CA PRO A 27 -15.68 -6.65 7.66
C PRO A 27 -15.46 -5.31 8.37
N CYS A 28 -15.97 -4.23 7.78
CA CYS A 28 -15.86 -2.90 8.35
C CYS A 28 -17.15 -2.10 8.22
N ALA A 29 -17.31 -1.08 9.07
CA ALA A 29 -18.39 -0.12 8.96
C ALA A 29 -17.85 1.28 9.14
N ARG A 30 -18.51 2.24 8.51
CA ARG A 30 -18.24 3.65 8.70
C ARG A 30 -18.83 4.11 10.04
N ASP A 31 -18.05 4.88 10.80
CA ASP A 31 -18.50 5.60 11.99
C ASP A 31 -18.01 7.04 11.93
N GLY A 32 -18.87 7.95 11.45
CA GLY A 32 -18.49 9.34 11.19
C GLY A 32 -17.40 9.46 10.11
N ASP A 33 -16.20 9.87 10.53
CA ASP A 33 -15.00 10.02 9.70
C ASP A 33 -14.00 8.86 9.90
N ASP A 34 -14.36 7.87 10.73
CA ASP A 34 -13.53 6.70 11.02
C ASP A 34 -14.09 5.43 10.36
N ILE A 35 -13.24 4.41 10.30
CA ILE A 35 -13.57 3.09 9.80
C ILE A 35 -13.38 2.07 10.93
N VAL A 36 -14.47 1.47 11.37
CA VAL A 36 -14.49 0.39 12.36
C VAL A 36 -14.22 -0.92 11.68
N VAL A 37 -13.21 -1.66 12.13
CA VAL A 37 -12.87 -2.99 11.63
C VAL A 37 -13.28 -4.03 12.66
N PHE A 38 -14.01 -5.06 12.24
CA PHE A 38 -14.53 -6.09 13.12
C PHE A 38 -13.71 -7.38 13.06
N ASP A 39 -13.79 -8.18 14.12
CA ASP A 39 -13.12 -9.50 14.18
C ASP A 39 -13.69 -10.49 13.16
N ASP A 40 -15.00 -10.42 12.92
CA ASP A 40 -15.74 -11.34 12.05
C ASP A 40 -17.05 -10.72 11.49
N GLU A 41 -17.76 -11.50 10.68
CA GLU A 41 -18.99 -11.11 9.98
C GLU A 41 -20.17 -10.77 10.90
N THR A 42 -20.14 -11.18 12.18
CA THR A 42 -21.19 -10.82 13.14
C THR A 42 -21.15 -9.35 13.49
N ARG A 43 -19.99 -8.70 13.31
CA ARG A 43 -19.76 -7.27 13.59
C ARG A 43 -20.11 -6.88 15.03
N SER A 44 -19.97 -7.81 15.97
CA SER A 44 -20.26 -7.58 17.40
C SER A 44 -19.06 -7.09 18.19
N SER A 45 -17.84 -7.33 17.71
CA SER A 45 -16.58 -6.97 18.37
C SER A 45 -15.73 -6.12 17.44
N GLU A 46 -15.43 -4.89 17.87
CA GLU A 46 -14.47 -4.01 17.20
C GLU A 46 -13.05 -4.53 17.45
N ARG A 47 -12.37 -4.91 16.36
CA ARG A 47 -10.99 -5.37 16.39
C ARG A 47 -10.03 -4.18 16.45
N THR A 48 -10.29 -3.17 15.63
CA THR A 48 -9.52 -1.93 15.56
C THR A 48 -10.32 -0.85 14.84
N ARG A 49 -9.78 0.36 14.82
CA ARG A 49 -10.33 1.51 14.13
C ARG A 49 -9.23 2.18 13.31
N LEU A 50 -9.56 2.53 12.08
CA LEU A 50 -8.70 3.35 11.22
C LEU A 50 -9.30 4.75 11.19
N HIS A 51 -8.52 5.74 11.61
CA HIS A 51 -8.96 7.12 11.72
C HIS A 51 -8.67 7.85 10.43
N THR A 52 -9.66 8.52 9.82
CA THR A 52 -9.45 9.24 8.56
C THR A 52 -9.69 10.72 8.72
N LEU A 53 -9.01 11.53 7.90
CA LEU A 53 -9.13 12.97 7.95
C LEU A 53 -10.06 13.50 6.86
N ARG A 54 -11.02 14.33 7.27
CA ARG A 54 -11.89 15.07 6.35
C ARG A 54 -11.20 16.33 5.87
N GLN A 55 -11.29 16.59 4.57
CA GLN A 55 -10.86 17.86 3.97
C GLN A 55 -11.59 19.04 4.63
N GLN A 56 -10.87 20.10 4.98
CA GLN A 56 -11.45 21.28 5.65
C GLN A 56 -11.40 22.57 4.81
N MET A 57 -10.74 22.55 3.66
CA MET A 57 -10.66 23.70 2.77
C MET A 57 -11.99 23.96 2.07
N GLN A 58 -12.35 25.23 1.88
CA GLN A 58 -13.54 25.60 1.11
C GLN A 58 -13.43 25.08 -0.33
N LYS A 59 -14.33 24.19 -0.72
CA LYS A 59 -14.41 23.66 -2.07
C LYS A 59 -15.21 24.58 -2.98
N ARG A 60 -15.02 24.42 -4.29
CA ARG A 60 -15.92 24.99 -5.30
C ARG A 60 -17.33 24.45 -5.08
N GLU A 61 -18.33 25.24 -5.46
CA GLU A 61 -19.74 24.89 -5.29
C GLU A 61 -20.06 23.50 -5.87
N GLY A 62 -20.80 22.69 -5.12
CA GLY A 62 -21.18 21.33 -5.50
C GLY A 62 -20.15 20.23 -5.22
N ARG A 63 -18.94 20.56 -4.71
CA ARG A 63 -17.96 19.54 -4.29
C ARG A 63 -17.97 19.35 -2.76
N PRO A 64 -18.21 18.13 -2.25
CA PRO A 64 -18.14 17.86 -0.82
C PRO A 64 -16.70 17.85 -0.31
N ASN A 65 -16.55 18.08 0.98
CA ASN A 65 -15.30 17.82 1.69
C ASN A 65 -15.19 16.32 1.97
N MET A 66 -14.22 15.66 1.36
CA MET A 66 -14.08 14.19 1.39
C MET A 66 -13.23 13.72 2.58
N ALA A 67 -13.56 12.54 3.11
CA ALA A 67 -12.72 11.72 3.99
C ALA A 67 -12.61 10.30 3.41
N LEU A 68 -11.57 9.54 3.75
CA LEU A 68 -11.43 8.16 3.24
C LEU A 68 -12.56 7.24 3.74
N ALA A 69 -13.11 7.49 4.94
CA ALA A 69 -14.27 6.78 5.45
C ALA A 69 -15.52 6.94 4.56
N ASP A 70 -15.59 7.97 3.70
CA ASP A 70 -16.71 8.14 2.74
C ASP A 70 -16.72 7.07 1.62
N PHE A 71 -15.63 6.31 1.44
CA PHE A 71 -15.56 5.18 0.50
C PHE A 71 -16.19 3.91 1.04
N ILE A 72 -16.45 3.84 2.35
CA ILE A 72 -17.15 2.73 2.99
C ILE A 72 -18.66 2.97 2.84
N ALA A 73 -19.37 1.98 2.30
CA ALA A 73 -20.80 2.04 2.09
C ALA A 73 -21.57 2.25 3.40
N GLU A 74 -22.75 2.87 3.31
CA GLU A 74 -23.68 2.94 4.45
C GLU A 74 -24.17 1.51 4.77
N GLY A 75 -23.74 0.98 5.91
CA GLY A 75 -24.07 -0.37 6.36
C GLY A 75 -22.88 -1.32 6.36
N ALA A 76 -23.11 -2.59 6.04
CA ALA A 76 -22.08 -3.62 6.05
C ALA A 76 -21.20 -3.52 4.80
N ASP A 77 -19.90 -3.28 5.00
CA ASP A 77 -18.90 -3.26 3.92
C ASP A 77 -17.60 -3.96 4.36
N TYR A 78 -16.57 -3.90 3.52
CA TYR A 78 -15.29 -4.53 3.73
C TYR A 78 -14.14 -3.58 3.42
N ILE A 79 -13.05 -3.76 4.16
CA ILE A 79 -11.79 -3.07 3.90
C ILE A 79 -10.67 -4.10 3.77
N GLY A 80 -9.76 -3.84 2.83
CA GLY A 80 -8.54 -4.61 2.68
C GLY A 80 -7.33 -3.86 3.23
N GLY A 81 -6.22 -4.55 3.33
CA GLY A 81 -4.93 -3.95 3.64
C GLY A 81 -3.81 -4.73 2.97
N PHE A 82 -2.70 -4.06 2.71
CA PHE A 82 -1.48 -4.70 2.23
C PHE A 82 -0.23 -4.08 2.86
N ALA A 83 0.81 -4.90 2.96
CA ALA A 83 2.18 -4.44 3.15
C ALA A 83 3.10 -5.31 2.27
N VAL A 84 3.92 -4.66 1.45
CA VAL A 84 4.88 -5.30 0.54
C VAL A 84 6.26 -4.74 0.75
N THR A 85 7.28 -5.56 0.51
CA THR A 85 8.66 -5.13 0.48
C THR A 85 9.46 -5.97 -0.51
N THR A 86 10.43 -5.32 -1.14
CA THR A 86 11.51 -5.94 -1.91
C THR A 86 12.87 -5.69 -1.27
N GLY A 87 12.90 -5.06 -0.09
CA GLY A 87 14.13 -4.59 0.54
C GLY A 87 14.86 -5.62 1.41
N HIS A 88 14.38 -6.86 1.53
CA HIS A 88 15.14 -7.91 2.22
C HIS A 88 16.44 -8.21 1.47
N GLY A 89 17.57 -7.78 2.04
CA GLY A 89 18.90 -7.86 1.43
C GLY A 89 19.41 -6.51 0.87
N GLU A 90 18.57 -5.47 0.83
CA GLU A 90 18.91 -4.15 0.28
C GLU A 90 20.11 -3.52 0.99
N ASP A 91 20.08 -3.47 2.33
CA ASP A 91 21.15 -2.87 3.14
C ASP A 91 22.49 -3.58 2.93
N ASP A 92 22.48 -4.90 2.79
CA ASP A 92 23.71 -5.70 2.62
C ASP A 92 24.34 -5.45 1.24
N VAL A 93 23.52 -5.37 0.20
CA VAL A 93 23.95 -5.05 -1.17
C VAL A 93 24.54 -3.64 -1.23
N ALA A 94 23.83 -2.66 -0.66
CA ALA A 94 24.30 -1.29 -0.61
C ALA A 94 25.64 -1.14 0.12
N LYS A 95 25.75 -1.73 1.32
CA LYS A 95 26.99 -1.71 2.12
C LYS A 95 28.15 -2.38 1.40
N ARG A 96 27.90 -3.45 0.62
CA ARG A 96 28.91 -4.11 -0.21
C ARG A 96 29.51 -3.15 -1.24
N PHE A 97 28.68 -2.36 -1.91
CA PHE A 97 29.15 -1.36 -2.89
C PHE A 97 29.87 -0.18 -2.23
N GLU A 98 29.32 0.34 -1.13
CA GLU A 98 29.96 1.41 -0.33
C GLU A 98 31.34 0.98 0.17
N ALA A 99 31.49 -0.25 0.67
CA ALA A 99 32.77 -0.80 1.11
C ALA A 99 33.79 -0.96 -0.03
N ALA A 100 33.34 -1.07 -1.28
CA ALA A 100 34.17 -1.11 -2.47
C ALA A 100 34.48 0.29 -3.04
N GLY A 101 33.95 1.36 -2.44
CA GLY A 101 34.05 2.73 -2.95
C GLY A 101 33.20 2.99 -4.19
N ASP A 102 32.18 2.17 -4.44
CA ASP A 102 31.25 2.29 -5.57
C ASP A 102 29.92 2.92 -5.12
N ASP A 103 29.96 4.22 -4.85
CA ASP A 103 28.78 4.97 -4.41
C ASP A 103 27.67 4.97 -5.48
N TYR A 104 28.04 4.93 -6.77
CA TYR A 104 27.08 4.89 -7.87
C TYR A 104 26.24 3.61 -7.82
N SER A 105 26.87 2.45 -7.69
CA SER A 105 26.14 1.18 -7.62
C SER A 105 25.36 1.03 -6.32
N SER A 106 25.84 1.59 -5.20
CA SER A 106 25.04 1.66 -3.97
C SER A 106 23.75 2.44 -4.20
N ILE A 107 23.83 3.66 -4.74
CA ILE A 107 22.66 4.50 -5.04
C ILE A 107 21.74 3.81 -6.05
N MET A 108 22.29 3.24 -7.11
CA MET A 108 21.52 2.53 -8.14
C MET A 108 20.76 1.34 -7.55
N SER A 109 21.42 0.56 -6.68
CA SER A 109 20.82 -0.62 -6.07
C SER A 109 19.62 -0.27 -5.16
N LYS A 110 19.76 0.78 -4.33
CA LYS A 110 18.66 1.30 -3.49
C LYS A 110 17.52 1.84 -4.35
N ALA A 111 17.84 2.60 -5.40
CA ALA A 111 16.83 3.11 -6.32
C ALA A 111 16.05 1.98 -7.03
N LEU A 112 16.75 0.91 -7.46
CA LEU A 112 16.10 -0.26 -8.05
C LEU A 112 15.22 -1.00 -7.04
N ALA A 113 15.69 -1.18 -5.80
CA ALA A 113 14.90 -1.81 -4.74
C ALA A 113 13.59 -1.05 -4.49
N ASP A 114 13.66 0.28 -4.39
CA ASP A 114 12.50 1.16 -4.23
C ASP A 114 11.53 1.06 -5.41
N ARG A 115 12.03 1.10 -6.66
CA ARG A 115 11.18 0.91 -7.85
C ARG A 115 10.53 -0.47 -7.89
N LEU A 116 11.21 -1.51 -7.42
CA LEU A 116 10.65 -2.86 -7.30
C LEU A 116 9.58 -2.95 -6.22
N ALA A 117 9.70 -2.21 -5.11
CA ALA A 117 8.68 -2.17 -4.06
C ALA A 117 7.37 -1.54 -4.58
N GLU A 118 7.47 -0.44 -5.32
CA GLU A 118 6.32 0.22 -5.97
C GLU A 118 5.67 -0.68 -7.04
N ALA A 119 6.49 -1.29 -7.89
CA ALA A 119 6.01 -2.25 -8.89
C ALA A 119 5.30 -3.45 -8.22
N PHE A 120 5.82 -3.90 -7.08
CA PHE A 120 5.20 -4.98 -6.32
C PHE A 120 3.88 -4.54 -5.67
N ALA A 121 3.78 -3.30 -5.18
CA ALA A 121 2.54 -2.75 -4.67
C ALA A 121 1.46 -2.69 -5.77
N GLU A 122 1.80 -2.20 -6.96
CA GLU A 122 0.87 -2.15 -8.10
C GLU A 122 0.45 -3.58 -8.52
N ARG A 123 1.40 -4.50 -8.66
CA ARG A 123 1.09 -5.90 -9.02
C ARG A 123 0.26 -6.59 -7.95
N MET A 124 0.55 -6.36 -6.67
CA MET A 124 -0.24 -6.93 -5.58
C MET A 124 -1.66 -6.36 -5.58
N HIS A 125 -1.80 -5.05 -5.77
CA HIS A 125 -3.12 -4.43 -5.86
C HIS A 125 -3.91 -5.00 -7.04
N GLN A 126 -3.30 -5.14 -8.22
CA GLN A 126 -3.94 -5.80 -9.37
C GLN A 126 -4.46 -7.19 -9.00
N ARG A 127 -3.63 -8.03 -8.35
CA ARG A 127 -4.06 -9.37 -7.90
C ARG A 127 -5.15 -9.32 -6.82
N VAL A 128 -5.15 -8.31 -5.96
CA VAL A 128 -6.26 -8.09 -5.01
C VAL A 128 -7.56 -7.88 -5.79
N ARG A 129 -7.56 -7.01 -6.81
CA ARG A 129 -8.77 -6.74 -7.61
C ARG A 129 -9.25 -7.96 -8.40
N THR A 130 -8.34 -8.72 -9.00
CA THR A 130 -8.67 -9.77 -9.96
C THR A 130 -8.75 -11.18 -9.37
N GLU A 131 -7.98 -11.48 -8.33
CA GLU A 131 -7.81 -12.84 -7.78
C GLU A 131 -8.27 -12.97 -6.32
N PHE A 132 -7.75 -12.13 -5.42
CA PHE A 132 -7.96 -12.35 -3.97
C PHE A 132 -9.27 -11.78 -3.44
N TRP A 133 -9.62 -10.56 -3.85
CA TRP A 133 -10.93 -9.97 -3.58
C TRP A 133 -11.87 -10.22 -4.76
N GLY A 134 -11.35 -10.14 -5.99
CA GLY A 134 -12.03 -10.63 -7.18
C GLY A 134 -13.20 -9.77 -7.68
N TYR A 135 -13.32 -8.51 -7.25
CA TYR A 135 -14.40 -7.62 -7.71
C TYR A 135 -14.21 -7.12 -9.16
N ALA A 136 -13.06 -7.39 -9.78
CA ALA A 136 -12.75 -7.05 -11.16
C ALA A 136 -12.04 -8.21 -11.87
N SER A 137 -12.57 -9.44 -11.74
CA SER A 137 -11.94 -10.66 -12.27
C SER A 137 -11.69 -10.68 -13.79
N ASP A 138 -12.36 -9.81 -14.55
CA ASP A 138 -12.24 -9.64 -16.00
C ASP A 138 -11.33 -8.46 -16.41
N GLU A 139 -10.66 -7.81 -15.45
CA GLU A 139 -9.74 -6.69 -15.71
C GLU A 139 -8.56 -7.13 -16.60
N ALA A 140 -8.35 -6.41 -17.70
CA ALA A 140 -7.27 -6.64 -18.66
C ALA A 140 -6.55 -5.33 -19.00
N LEU A 141 -6.12 -4.59 -17.98
CA LEU A 141 -5.37 -3.33 -18.13
C LEU A 141 -3.90 -3.60 -18.47
N ASP A 142 -3.34 -2.77 -19.35
CA ASP A 142 -1.90 -2.72 -19.59
C ASP A 142 -1.19 -1.84 -18.54
N ASN A 143 0.15 -1.81 -18.60
CA ASN A 143 0.95 -1.09 -17.60
C ASN A 143 0.69 0.42 -17.62
N ASP A 144 0.44 1.02 -18.80
CA ASP A 144 0.17 2.45 -18.91
C ASP A 144 -1.20 2.80 -18.30
N ALA A 145 -2.20 1.94 -18.48
CA ALA A 145 -3.50 2.08 -17.84
C ALA A 145 -3.44 1.85 -16.32
N LEU A 146 -2.57 0.95 -15.83
CA LEU A 146 -2.30 0.79 -14.40
C LEU A 146 -1.64 2.05 -13.80
N ILE A 147 -0.62 2.61 -14.46
CA ILE A 147 0.02 3.87 -14.04
C ILE A 147 -0.98 5.03 -14.06
N GLY A 148 -1.90 5.05 -15.02
CA GLY A 148 -2.99 6.02 -15.11
C GLY A 148 -4.14 5.76 -14.15
N GLU A 149 -4.02 4.81 -13.23
CA GLU A 149 -5.02 4.43 -12.23
C GLU A 149 -6.42 4.13 -12.83
N GLN A 150 -6.47 3.58 -14.06
CA GLN A 150 -7.73 3.32 -14.78
C GLN A 150 -8.53 2.11 -14.25
N TYR A 151 -8.13 1.56 -13.10
CA TYR A 151 -8.84 0.50 -12.41
C TYR A 151 -9.87 1.05 -11.43
N LYS A 152 -10.68 0.15 -10.89
CA LYS A 152 -11.67 0.45 -9.86
C LYS A 152 -11.07 0.20 -8.47
N GLY A 153 -11.46 1.01 -7.49
CA GLY A 153 -10.94 0.93 -6.11
C GLY A 153 -9.65 1.73 -5.92
N ILE A 154 -9.29 1.99 -4.66
CA ILE A 154 -8.12 2.80 -4.30
C ILE A 154 -7.30 2.14 -3.19
N ARG A 155 -6.01 2.51 -3.11
CA ARG A 155 -5.06 1.98 -2.12
C ARG A 155 -4.24 3.09 -1.42
N PRO A 156 -4.88 4.08 -0.79
CA PRO A 156 -4.19 5.25 -0.26
C PRO A 156 -3.18 4.83 0.82
N ALA A 157 -1.96 5.38 0.75
CA ALA A 157 -0.91 5.06 1.72
C ALA A 157 -0.83 6.13 2.83
N PRO A 158 -0.72 5.76 4.11
CA PRO A 158 -0.52 6.72 5.20
C PRO A 158 0.79 7.52 5.03
N GLY A 159 0.70 8.85 5.09
CA GLY A 159 1.73 9.81 4.72
C GLY A 159 1.44 10.61 3.45
N TYR A 160 0.47 10.17 2.65
CA TYR A 160 0.06 10.86 1.42
C TYR A 160 -1.07 11.87 1.68
N PRO A 161 -1.36 12.81 0.76
CA PRO A 161 -2.35 13.87 1.01
C PRO A 161 -3.75 13.40 1.43
N ALA A 162 -4.19 12.21 1.01
CA ALA A 162 -5.48 11.64 1.40
C ALA A 162 -5.49 11.11 2.85
N GLN A 163 -4.32 10.77 3.40
CA GLN A 163 -4.13 10.36 4.77
C GLN A 163 -2.72 10.76 5.24
N PRO A 164 -2.50 12.02 5.65
CA PRO A 164 -1.16 12.51 5.98
C PRO A 164 -0.62 11.97 7.31
N ASP A 165 -1.48 11.40 8.16
CA ASP A 165 -1.07 10.85 9.45
C ASP A 165 -0.35 9.51 9.28
N HIS A 166 0.94 9.50 9.60
CA HIS A 166 1.76 8.28 9.53
C HIS A 166 1.50 7.30 10.69
N THR A 167 0.91 7.74 11.79
CA THR A 167 0.65 6.89 12.97
C THR A 167 -0.35 5.78 12.65
N GLU A 168 -1.24 6.01 11.67
CA GLU A 168 -2.21 5.03 11.16
C GLU A 168 -1.56 3.75 10.60
N LYS A 169 -0.26 3.78 10.28
CA LYS A 169 0.46 2.56 9.90
C LYS A 169 0.49 1.53 11.03
N ALA A 170 0.52 1.95 12.29
CA ALA A 170 0.57 1.02 13.41
C ALA A 170 -0.67 0.13 13.45
N ALA A 171 -1.86 0.72 13.39
CA ALA A 171 -3.11 -0.02 13.36
C ALA A 171 -3.18 -0.97 12.16
N LEU A 172 -2.74 -0.53 10.97
CA LEU A 172 -2.68 -1.36 9.77
C LEU A 172 -1.68 -2.52 9.90
N PHE A 173 -0.50 -2.27 10.46
CA PHE A 173 0.54 -3.29 10.64
C PHE A 173 0.12 -4.37 11.62
N ASP A 174 -0.50 -3.98 12.74
CA ASP A 174 -1.06 -4.91 13.72
C ASP A 174 -2.19 -5.74 13.11
N LEU A 175 -3.07 -5.11 12.33
CA LEU A 175 -4.18 -5.79 11.66
C LEU A 175 -3.67 -6.84 10.65
N LEU A 176 -2.65 -6.51 9.87
CA LEU A 176 -2.01 -7.40 8.89
C LEU A 176 -1.08 -8.45 9.53
N GLY A 177 -0.56 -8.19 10.72
CA GLY A 177 0.62 -8.90 11.24
C GLY A 177 1.84 -8.73 10.33
N ALA A 178 2.08 -7.50 9.85
CA ALA A 178 3.06 -7.21 8.78
C ALA A 178 4.50 -7.63 9.10
N GLU A 179 4.95 -7.50 10.34
CA GLU A 179 6.28 -7.94 10.75
C GLU A 179 6.42 -9.47 10.61
N LYS A 180 5.42 -10.22 11.07
CA LYS A 180 5.43 -11.69 10.97
C LYS A 180 5.21 -12.18 9.53
N GLY A 181 4.30 -11.54 8.79
CA GLY A 181 3.87 -11.97 7.46
C GLY A 181 4.86 -11.58 6.35
N ALA A 182 5.40 -10.36 6.41
CA ALA A 182 6.26 -9.81 5.38
C ALA A 182 7.66 -9.42 5.86
N GLY A 183 7.94 -9.44 7.18
CA GLY A 183 9.23 -9.02 7.74
C GLY A 183 9.42 -7.50 7.72
N ILE A 184 8.33 -6.73 7.72
CA ILE A 184 8.38 -5.26 7.67
C ILE A 184 8.10 -4.72 9.06
N ALA A 185 9.03 -3.92 9.58
CA ALA A 185 8.92 -3.26 10.88
C ALA A 185 8.60 -1.76 10.71
N LEU A 186 8.07 -1.14 11.77
CA LEU A 186 7.94 0.30 11.87
C LEU A 186 9.01 0.85 12.82
N THR A 187 9.65 1.95 12.42
CA THR A 187 10.51 2.72 13.32
C THR A 187 9.68 3.55 14.31
N GLU A 188 10.33 4.18 15.29
CA GLU A 188 9.69 5.13 16.21
C GLU A 188 9.00 6.31 15.50
N SER A 189 9.44 6.64 14.29
CA SER A 189 8.84 7.68 13.44
C SER A 189 7.82 7.14 12.43
N PHE A 190 7.41 5.87 12.56
CA PHE A 190 6.51 5.17 11.63
C PHE A 190 7.05 5.10 10.19
N ALA A 191 8.36 5.15 9.99
CA ALA A 191 8.97 4.75 8.73
C ALA A 191 8.98 3.22 8.63
N MET A 192 8.86 2.67 7.43
CA MET A 192 8.94 1.22 7.23
C MET A 192 10.38 0.77 7.06
N TRP A 193 10.71 -0.40 7.60
CA TRP A 193 11.98 -1.06 7.37
C TRP A 193 11.74 -2.52 6.96
N PRO A 194 12.35 -3.04 5.89
CA PRO A 194 13.30 -2.39 4.97
C PRO A 194 12.75 -1.16 4.25
N GLY A 195 13.63 -0.27 3.78
CA GLY A 195 13.26 1.03 3.21
C GLY A 195 12.43 0.90 1.94
N ALA A 196 12.79 -0.04 1.06
CA ALA A 196 11.98 -0.42 -0.10
C ALA A 196 10.72 -1.21 0.32
N ALA A 197 9.72 -0.51 0.84
CA ALA A 197 8.44 -1.06 1.28
C ALA A 197 7.26 -0.10 1.02
N VAL A 198 6.08 -0.68 0.79
CA VAL A 198 4.83 0.06 0.57
C VAL A 198 3.72 -0.61 1.37
N SER A 199 2.86 0.18 2.00
CA SER A 199 1.68 -0.32 2.72
C SER A 199 0.51 0.65 2.61
N GLY A 200 -0.70 0.12 2.75
CA GLY A 200 -1.91 0.93 2.81
C GLY A 200 -3.19 0.09 2.94
N PRO A 201 -4.29 0.69 3.38
CA PRO A 201 -5.61 0.13 3.19
C PRO A 201 -5.96 -0.02 1.70
N VAL A 202 -6.88 -0.93 1.39
CA VAL A 202 -7.47 -1.14 0.07
C VAL A 202 -8.97 -0.96 0.18
N PHE A 203 -9.52 -0.07 -0.63
CA PHE A 203 -10.94 0.23 -0.68
C PHE A 203 -11.55 -0.33 -1.96
N LEU A 204 -12.75 -0.88 -1.82
CA LEU A 204 -13.59 -1.21 -2.96
C LEU A 204 -13.96 0.05 -3.74
N PRO A 205 -14.30 -0.08 -5.04
CA PRO A 205 -14.92 1.02 -5.76
C PRO A 205 -16.18 1.48 -5.01
N PRO A 206 -16.37 2.80 -4.86
CA PRO A 206 -17.55 3.30 -4.18
C PRO A 206 -18.80 2.91 -4.98
N GLN A 207 -19.87 2.53 -4.28
CA GLN A 207 -21.14 2.17 -4.93
C GLN A 207 -21.80 3.35 -5.66
N LYS A 208 -21.35 4.59 -5.39
CA LYS A 208 -21.71 5.81 -6.12
C LYS A 208 -20.44 6.46 -6.66
N PRO A 209 -20.44 7.02 -7.88
CA PRO A 209 -19.27 7.68 -8.44
C PRO A 209 -18.83 8.82 -7.51
N CYS A 210 -17.65 8.66 -6.91
CA CYS A 210 -17.04 9.68 -6.09
C CYS A 210 -16.01 10.40 -6.95
N CYS A 211 -16.28 11.66 -7.32
CA CYS A 211 -15.39 12.44 -8.16
C CYS A 211 -14.16 12.89 -7.35
N LEU A 212 -13.09 12.10 -7.38
CA LEU A 212 -11.74 12.52 -6.99
C LEU A 212 -10.95 12.83 -8.26
N ASP A 213 -11.25 13.96 -8.89
CA ASP A 213 -10.35 14.65 -9.84
C ASP A 213 -9.82 15.94 -9.20
#